data_AF-A0A494V4V0-F1
#
_entry.id   AF-A0A494V4V0-F1
#
_cell.length_a   1.000
_cell.length_b   1.000
_cell.length_c   1.000
_cell.angle_alpha   90.00
_cell.angle_beta   90.00
_cell.angle_gamma   90.00
#
_symmetry.space_group_name_H-M   'P 1'
#
loop_
_entity.id
_entity.type
_entity.pdbx_description
1 polymer ?
#
loop_
_entity_poly.entity_id
_entity_poly.type
_entity_poly.pdbx_seq_one_letter_code
_entity_poly.pdbx_strand_id
1 'polypeptide(L)'
;MAETAYLFVLPDPGTPLGAPAVAVGDLECMETPAVLAWLHAHDVTADSDLLRVLPREADGSIPEDAERLPIPLSADEADRVRGACAPRSTAEVEAELRAFRHTNADRDRLISQALARGVPAHRIAQLTGLDPAEVAQITGA
;
A
#
# COMPACT_ATOMS: atom_id res chain seq x y z
N MET A 1 9.21 -4.50 7.41
CA MET A 1 9.82 -3.29 8.01
C MET A 1 8.80 -2.18 7.87
N ALA A 2 8.70 -1.26 8.83
CA ALA A 2 7.82 -0.11 8.69
C ALA A 2 8.44 0.86 7.68
N GLU A 3 7.67 1.26 6.69
CA GLU A 3 8.04 2.29 5.71
C GLU A 3 7.76 3.66 6.32
N THR A 4 8.23 4.73 5.67
CA THR A 4 8.00 6.11 6.14
C THR A 4 7.38 6.93 5.02
N ALA A 5 6.38 7.72 5.36
CA ALA A 5 5.81 8.75 4.50
C ALA A 5 5.79 10.09 5.23
N TYR A 6 5.46 11.15 4.50
CA TYR A 6 5.30 12.49 5.05
C TYR A 6 3.86 12.95 4.89
N LEU A 7 3.30 13.47 5.99
CA LEU A 7 2.11 14.32 5.98
C LEU A 7 2.53 15.78 5.87
N PHE A 8 1.81 16.54 5.07
CA PHE A 8 2.02 17.98 4.91
C PHE A 8 0.72 18.64 4.46
N VAL A 9 0.58 19.94 4.74
CA VAL A 9 -0.58 20.73 4.30
C VAL A 9 -0.19 21.50 3.04
N LEU A 10 -0.98 21.34 1.98
CA LEU A 10 -0.86 22.12 0.76
C LEU A 10 -1.95 23.20 0.74
N PRO A 11 -1.61 24.49 0.56
CA PRO A 11 -2.60 25.56 0.53
C PRO A 11 -3.48 25.51 -0.73
N ASP A 12 -3.02 24.87 -1.80
CA ASP A 12 -3.78 24.67 -3.03
C ASP A 12 -4.05 23.17 -3.29
N PRO A 13 -5.31 22.72 -3.24
CA PRO A 13 -5.65 21.33 -3.52
C PRO A 13 -5.51 20.95 -5.01
N GLY A 14 -5.36 21.93 -5.92
CA GLY A 14 -5.16 21.70 -7.35
C GLY A 14 -3.74 21.28 -7.71
N THR A 15 -2.78 21.42 -6.80
CA THR A 15 -1.38 21.06 -7.05
C THR A 15 -1.23 19.52 -7.10
N PRO A 16 -0.61 18.97 -8.15
CA PRO A 16 -0.44 17.52 -8.35
C PRO A 16 0.72 16.97 -7.50
N LEU A 17 0.78 17.34 -6.23
CA LEU A 17 1.82 16.94 -5.29
C LEU A 17 1.20 16.15 -4.15
N GLY A 18 1.60 14.88 -4.04
CA GLY A 18 1.08 13.94 -3.05
C GLY A 18 -0.38 13.55 -3.29
N ALA A 19 -0.78 12.45 -2.66
CA ALA A 19 -2.17 12.03 -2.66
C ALA A 19 -2.94 12.73 -1.53
N PRO A 20 -4.20 13.14 -1.74
CA PRO A 20 -5.11 13.49 -0.64
C PRO A 20 -5.14 12.35 0.39
N ALA A 21 -4.96 12.66 1.67
CA ALA A 21 -4.96 11.63 2.73
C ALA A 21 -6.25 10.79 2.71
N VAL A 22 -7.40 11.46 2.49
CA VAL A 22 -8.71 10.82 2.34
C VAL A 22 -8.77 9.81 1.17
N ALA A 23 -8.01 10.03 0.09
CA ALA A 23 -8.00 9.14 -1.08
C ALA A 23 -7.13 7.89 -0.86
N VAL A 24 -6.17 7.94 0.05
CA VAL A 24 -5.37 6.77 0.48
C VAL A 24 -6.21 5.84 1.38
N GLY A 25 -7.22 6.40 2.04
CA GLY A 25 -8.07 5.72 3.02
C GLY A 25 -7.44 5.72 4.42
N ASP A 26 -8.03 4.94 5.32
CA ASP A 26 -7.59 4.92 6.71
C ASP A 26 -6.13 4.43 6.85
N LEU A 27 -5.33 5.24 7.53
CA LEU A 27 -3.96 4.97 7.93
C LEU A 27 -3.92 4.84 9.45
N GLU A 28 -3.33 3.76 9.97
CA GLU A 28 -3.33 3.44 11.41
C GLU A 28 -2.69 4.56 12.26
N CYS A 29 -1.72 5.28 11.69
CA CYS A 29 -1.02 6.35 12.38
C CYS A 29 -1.85 7.63 12.58
N MET A 30 -2.98 7.79 11.87
CA MET A 30 -3.78 9.03 11.88
C MET A 30 -4.44 9.31 13.23
N GLU A 31 -4.73 8.26 13.99
CA GLU A 31 -5.33 8.35 15.32
C GLU A 31 -4.27 8.52 16.44
N THR A 32 -2.99 8.58 16.09
CA THR A 32 -1.93 8.70 17.09
C THR A 32 -1.88 10.14 17.65
N PRO A 33 -1.54 10.31 18.95
CA PRO A 33 -1.50 11.63 19.58
C PRO A 33 -0.56 12.62 18.87
N ALA A 34 0.54 12.14 18.29
CA ALA A 34 1.49 12.97 17.57
C ALA A 34 0.88 13.55 16.28
N VAL A 35 0.17 12.73 15.50
CA VAL A 35 -0.50 13.17 14.27
C VAL A 35 -1.66 14.10 14.62
N LEU A 36 -2.48 13.76 15.61
CA LEU A 36 -3.59 14.60 16.05
C LEU A 36 -3.14 15.99 16.54
N ALA A 37 -2.05 16.05 17.31
CA ALA A 37 -1.49 17.33 17.77
C ALA A 37 -0.96 18.17 16.62
N TRP A 38 -0.33 17.54 15.62
CA TRP A 38 0.14 18.23 14.43
C TRP A 38 -1.02 18.76 13.57
N LEU A 39 -2.03 17.94 13.30
CA LEU A 39 -3.24 18.37 12.58
C LEU A 39 -3.91 19.57 13.27
N HIS A 40 -4.01 19.53 14.60
CA HIS A 40 -4.55 20.64 15.37
C HIS A 40 -3.71 21.93 15.26
N ALA A 41 -2.38 21.82 15.27
CA ALA A 41 -1.49 22.97 15.10
C ALA A 41 -1.63 23.65 13.72
N HIS A 42 -2.03 22.87 12.71
CA HIS A 42 -2.24 23.32 11.33
C HIS A 42 -3.71 23.66 11.00
N ASP A 43 -4.62 23.57 11.98
CA ASP A 43 -6.06 23.79 11.83
C ASP A 43 -6.71 22.96 10.70
N VAL A 44 -6.22 21.71 10.53
CA VAL A 44 -6.74 20.76 9.54
C VAL A 44 -7.24 19.48 10.20
N THR A 45 -8.14 18.78 9.52
CA THR A 45 -8.65 17.46 9.92
C THR A 45 -8.07 16.37 9.02
N ALA A 46 -8.18 15.11 9.47
CA ALA A 46 -7.78 13.94 8.68
C ALA A 46 -8.50 13.84 7.32
N ASP A 47 -9.75 14.32 7.26
CA ASP A 47 -10.60 14.32 6.05
C ASP A 47 -10.39 15.54 5.14
N SER A 48 -9.45 16.44 5.47
CA SER A 48 -9.23 17.66 4.71
C SER A 48 -8.55 17.37 3.36
N ASP A 49 -9.08 17.94 2.27
CA ASP A 49 -8.48 17.86 0.92
C ASP A 49 -7.11 18.58 0.82
N LEU A 50 -6.80 19.41 1.81
CA LEU A 50 -5.52 20.11 1.94
C LEU A 50 -4.43 19.22 2.54
N LEU A 51 -4.81 18.15 3.24
CA LEU A 51 -3.88 17.21 3.86
C LEU A 51 -3.37 16.22 2.81
N ARG A 52 -2.06 16.22 2.57
CA ARG A 52 -1.41 15.38 1.57
C ARG A 52 -0.45 14.38 2.21
N VAL A 53 -0.38 13.21 1.58
CA VAL A 53 0.53 12.12 1.93
C VAL A 53 1.47 11.91 0.76
N LEU A 54 2.77 11.78 1.04
CA LEU A 54 3.78 11.44 0.04
C LEU A 54 4.74 10.39 0.59
N PRO A 55 5.09 9.35 -0.19
CA PRO A 55 6.05 8.35 0.24
C PRO A 55 7.45 8.98 0.29
N ARG A 56 8.30 8.53 1.23
CA ARG A 56 9.62 9.14 1.51
C ARG A 56 10.54 9.19 0.28
N GLU A 57 10.43 8.24 -0.63
CA GLU A 57 11.18 8.23 -1.89
C GLU A 57 10.87 9.42 -2.81
N ALA A 58 9.71 10.06 -2.66
CA ALA A 58 9.30 11.22 -3.45
C ALA A 58 9.48 12.56 -2.70
N ASP A 59 10.05 12.54 -1.49
CA ASP A 59 10.21 13.68 -0.58
C ASP A 59 10.84 14.93 -1.20
N GLY A 60 11.72 14.78 -2.20
CA GLY A 60 12.33 15.90 -2.92
C GLY A 60 11.35 16.78 -3.71
N SER A 61 10.07 16.40 -3.75
CA SER A 61 9.00 17.16 -4.38
C SER A 61 8.24 18.07 -3.39
N ILE A 62 8.44 17.89 -2.09
CA ILE A 62 7.82 18.73 -1.06
C ILE A 62 8.56 20.08 -0.99
N PRO A 63 7.86 21.23 -1.03
CA PRO A 63 8.51 22.53 -0.84
C PRO A 63 9.29 22.58 0.48
N GLU A 64 10.50 23.13 0.48
CA GLU A 64 11.34 23.20 1.69
C GLU A 64 10.67 24.02 2.82
N ASP A 65 9.81 24.97 2.45
CA ASP A 65 9.07 25.83 3.37
C ASP A 65 7.80 25.16 3.93
N ALA A 66 7.41 24.00 3.41
CA ALA A 66 6.23 23.27 3.88
C ALA A 66 6.58 22.45 5.13
N GLU A 67 5.83 22.67 6.20
CA GLU A 67 5.97 21.83 7.39
C GLU A 67 5.49 20.41 7.09
N ARG A 68 6.32 19.43 7.45
CA ARG A 68 6.06 18.01 7.20
C ARG A 68 6.23 17.17 8.45
N LEU A 69 5.33 16.21 8.64
CA LEU A 69 5.35 15.24 9.72
C LEU A 69 5.67 13.85 9.17
N PRO A 70 6.77 13.20 9.59
CA PRO A 70 7.02 11.81 9.23
C PRO A 70 6.01 10.90 9.92
N ILE A 71 5.40 10.00 9.16
CA ILE A 71 4.47 8.99 9.65
C ILE A 71 4.97 7.58 9.32
N PRO A 72 4.87 6.63 10.27
CA PRO A 72 5.16 5.23 10.01
C PRO A 72 4.03 4.59 9.22
N LEU A 73 4.37 3.82 8.18
CA LEU A 73 3.42 3.03 7.40
C LEU A 73 3.76 1.55 7.47
N SER A 74 2.72 0.71 7.50
CA SER A 74 2.84 -0.70 7.14
C SER A 74 3.14 -0.86 5.63
N ALA A 75 3.52 -2.08 5.22
CA ALA A 75 3.82 -2.36 3.82
C ALA A 75 2.58 -2.16 2.92
N ASP A 76 1.40 -2.59 3.37
CA ASP A 76 0.15 -2.45 2.62
C ASP A 76 -0.28 -0.97 2.51
N GLU A 77 -0.09 -0.17 3.56
CA GLU A 77 -0.35 1.27 3.53
C GLU A 77 0.62 2.00 2.59
N ALA A 78 1.91 1.66 2.62
CA ALA A 78 2.89 2.25 1.71
C ALA A 78 2.55 1.96 0.24
N ASP A 79 2.10 0.74 -0.06
CA ASP A 79 1.64 0.37 -1.40
C ASP A 79 0.40 1.16 -1.83
N ARG A 80 -0.55 1.44 -0.92
CA ARG A 80 -1.72 2.30 -1.18
C ARG A 80 -1.31 3.74 -1.48
N VAL A 81 -0.41 4.31 -0.66
CA VAL A 81 0.11 5.67 -0.85
C VAL A 81 0.79 5.82 -2.21
N ARG A 82 1.65 4.86 -2.59
CA ARG A 82 2.31 4.86 -3.91
C ARG A 82 1.29 4.86 -5.05
N GLY A 83 0.30 3.98 -4.98
CA GLY A 83 -0.75 3.89 -6.01
C GLY A 83 -1.58 5.18 -6.11
N ALA A 84 -1.88 5.82 -4.99
CA ALA A 84 -2.62 7.08 -4.97
C ALA A 84 -1.80 8.28 -5.49
N CYS A 85 -0.47 8.23 -5.35
CA CYS A 85 0.45 9.24 -5.89
C CYS A 85 0.77 9.01 -7.37
N ALA A 86 0.54 7.81 -7.90
CA ALA A 86 0.86 7.47 -9.28
C ALA A 86 -0.10 8.16 -10.27
N PRO A 87 0.37 8.53 -11.48
CA PRO A 87 -0.52 8.96 -12.55
C PRO A 87 -1.62 7.92 -12.79
N ARG A 88 -2.84 8.36 -13.11
CA ARG A 88 -4.02 7.47 -13.22
C ARG A 88 -3.79 6.21 -14.07
N SER A 89 -3.09 6.36 -15.20
CA SER A 89 -2.74 5.24 -16.09
C SER A 89 -1.85 4.19 -15.42
N THR A 90 -0.97 4.61 -14.51
CA THR A 90 -0.08 3.73 -13.75
C THR A 90 -0.80 3.15 -12.53
N ALA A 91 -1.62 3.95 -11.85
CA ALA A 91 -2.40 3.53 -10.69
C ALA A 91 -3.37 2.37 -11.03
N GLU A 92 -4.01 2.43 -12.20
CA GLU A 92 -4.90 1.37 -12.69
C GLU A 92 -4.13 0.04 -12.89
N VAL A 93 -2.97 0.07 -13.54
CA VAL A 93 -2.11 -1.11 -13.74
C VAL A 93 -1.59 -1.66 -12.41
N GLU A 94 -1.16 -0.80 -11.48
CA GLU A 94 -0.73 -1.24 -10.15
C GLU A 94 -1.87 -1.87 -9.35
N ALA A 95 -3.09 -1.35 -9.46
CA ALA A 95 -4.28 -1.94 -8.82
C ALA A 95 -4.55 -3.34 -9.37
N GLU A 96 -4.48 -3.52 -10.69
CA GLU A 96 -4.61 -4.83 -11.34
C GLU A 96 -3.52 -5.81 -10.87
N LEU A 97 -2.25 -5.37 -10.79
CA LEU A 97 -1.15 -6.20 -10.30
C LEU A 97 -1.32 -6.60 -8.83
N ARG A 98 -1.82 -5.71 -7.96
CA ARG A 98 -2.15 -6.05 -6.56
C ARG A 98 -3.28 -7.06 -6.47
N ALA A 99 -4.34 -6.90 -7.25
CA ALA A 99 -5.46 -7.85 -7.30
C ALA A 99 -5.00 -9.24 -7.80
N PHE A 100 -4.14 -9.26 -8.82
CA PHE A 100 -3.50 -10.49 -9.30
C PHE A 100 -2.62 -11.13 -8.24
N ARG A 101 -1.82 -10.35 -7.51
CA ARG A 101 -1.00 -10.84 -6.38
C ARG A 101 -1.87 -11.47 -5.29
N HIS A 102 -2.96 -10.82 -4.89
CA HIS A 102 -3.87 -11.36 -3.88
C HIS A 102 -4.49 -12.69 -4.32
N THR A 103 -4.96 -12.76 -5.56
CA THR A 103 -5.50 -14.00 -6.15
C THR A 103 -4.47 -15.13 -6.18
N ASN A 104 -3.20 -14.81 -6.52
CA ASN A 104 -2.12 -15.80 -6.48
C ASN A 104 -1.71 -16.17 -5.05
N ALA A 105 -1.72 -15.25 -4.09
CA ALA A 105 -1.46 -15.58 -2.69
C ALA A 105 -2.54 -16.52 -2.12
N ASP A 106 -3.81 -16.33 -2.49
CA ASP A 106 -4.90 -17.27 -2.15
C ASP A 106 -4.73 -18.61 -2.86
N ARG A 107 -4.27 -18.61 -4.12
CA ARG A 107 -3.92 -19.83 -4.86
C ARG A 107 -2.80 -20.61 -4.18
N ASP A 108 -1.71 -19.96 -3.80
CA ASP A 108 -0.56 -20.56 -3.13
C ASP A 108 -0.94 -21.10 -1.74
N ARG A 109 -1.78 -20.36 -1.02
CA ARG A 109 -2.37 -20.80 0.25
C ARG A 109 -3.24 -22.04 0.06
N LEU A 110 -4.07 -22.08 -0.97
CA LEU A 110 -4.93 -23.24 -1.28
C LEU A 110 -4.10 -24.47 -1.65
N ILE A 111 -3.05 -24.29 -2.46
CA ILE A 111 -2.09 -25.34 -2.83
C ILE A 111 -1.40 -25.89 -1.58
N SER A 112 -0.89 -25.02 -0.72
CA SER A 112 -0.27 -25.40 0.55
C SER A 112 -1.22 -26.18 1.45
N GLN A 113 -2.49 -25.77 1.53
CA GLN A 113 -3.51 -26.49 2.30
C GLN A 113 -3.86 -27.86 1.69
N ALA A 114 -3.88 -27.97 0.36
CA ALA A 114 -4.13 -29.25 -0.32
C ALA A 114 -2.99 -30.24 -0.07
N LEU A 115 -1.73 -29.78 -0.14
CA LEU A 115 -0.55 -30.57 0.20
C LEU A 115 -0.57 -31.01 1.67
N ALA A 116 -0.90 -30.10 2.59
CA ALA A 116 -1.02 -30.42 4.02
C ALA A 116 -2.12 -31.46 4.32
N ARG A 117 -3.14 -31.54 3.47
CA ARG A 117 -4.20 -32.57 3.54
C ARG A 117 -3.83 -33.87 2.80
N GLY A 118 -2.62 -33.98 2.29
CA GLY A 118 -2.09 -35.18 1.63
C GLY A 118 -2.46 -35.31 0.16
N VAL A 119 -2.98 -34.26 -0.49
CA VAL A 119 -3.19 -34.29 -1.95
C VAL A 119 -1.82 -34.25 -2.63
N PRO A 120 -1.45 -35.24 -3.45
CA PRO A 120 -0.12 -35.30 -4.02
C PRO A 120 0.10 -34.20 -5.07
N ALA A 121 1.33 -33.68 -5.17
CA ALA A 121 1.68 -32.54 -6.03
C ALA A 121 1.27 -32.72 -7.50
N HIS A 122 1.46 -33.93 -8.05
CA HIS A 122 1.04 -34.25 -9.42
C HIS A 122 -0.48 -34.09 -9.65
N ARG A 123 -1.29 -34.32 -8.60
CA ARG A 123 -2.75 -34.19 -8.67
C ARG A 123 -3.18 -32.73 -8.57
N ILE A 124 -2.49 -31.95 -7.75
CA ILE A 124 -2.70 -30.50 -7.65
C ILE A 124 -2.33 -29.83 -8.98
N ALA A 125 -1.20 -30.20 -9.58
CA ALA A 125 -0.79 -29.75 -10.91
C ALA A 125 -1.87 -30.01 -11.98
N GLN A 126 -2.42 -31.23 -12.02
CA GLN A 126 -3.54 -31.57 -12.92
C GLN A 126 -4.79 -30.71 -12.70
N LEU A 127 -5.11 -30.35 -11.45
CA LEU A 127 -6.34 -29.60 -11.11
C LEU A 127 -6.19 -28.09 -11.28
N THR A 128 -4.97 -27.58 -11.11
CA THR A 128 -4.67 -26.14 -11.13
C THR A 128 -4.02 -25.67 -12.44
N GLY A 129 -3.68 -26.62 -13.32
CA GLY A 129 -2.94 -26.34 -14.57
C GLY A 129 -1.50 -25.91 -14.35
N LEU A 130 -0.98 -26.00 -13.12
CA LEU A 130 0.42 -25.68 -12.78
C LEU A 130 1.36 -26.81 -13.17
N ASP A 131 2.63 -26.46 -13.37
CA ASP A 131 3.68 -27.46 -13.47
C ASP A 131 3.88 -28.14 -12.08
N PRO A 132 4.05 -29.48 -12.01
CA PRO A 132 4.36 -30.16 -10.76
C PRO A 132 5.58 -29.59 -10.00
N ALA A 133 6.57 -29.03 -10.70
CA ALA A 133 7.71 -28.36 -10.10
C ALA A 133 7.33 -27.02 -9.46
N GLU A 134 6.41 -26.27 -10.08
CA GLU A 134 5.89 -25.00 -9.57
C GLU A 134 5.07 -25.24 -8.28
N VAL A 135 4.28 -26.32 -8.26
CA VAL A 135 3.56 -26.78 -7.06
C VAL A 135 4.51 -27.15 -5.91
N ALA A 136 5.68 -27.74 -6.20
CA ALA A 136 6.66 -28.09 -5.18
C ALA A 136 7.38 -26.84 -4.61
N GLN A 137 7.70 -25.86 -5.46
CA GLN A 137 8.35 -24.61 -5.06
C GLN A 137 7.50 -23.76 -4.10
N ILE A 138 6.17 -23.77 -4.27
CA ILE A 138 5.23 -23.03 -3.39
C ILE A 138 5.35 -23.47 -1.92
N THR A 139 5.82 -24.69 -1.66
CA THR A 139 6.00 -25.20 -0.28
C THR A 139 7.40 -25.07 0.30
N GLY A 140 8.36 -24.53 -0.45
CA GLY A 140 9.73 -24.34 0.03
C GLY A 140 10.44 -25.63 0.42
N ALA A 141 10.28 -26.70 -0.37
CA ALA A 141 11.08 -27.93 -0.26
C ALA A 141 12.32 -27.86 -1.18
#